data_AF-A0A2V2VKZ1-F1
#
_entry.id   AF-A0A2V2VKZ1-F1
#
_cell.length_a   1.000
_cell.length_b   1.000
_cell.length_c   1.000
_cell.angle_alpha   90.00
_cell.angle_beta   90.00
_cell.angle_gamma   90.00
#
_symmetry.space_group_name_H-M   'P 1'
#
loop_
_entity.id
_entity.type
_entity.pdbx_description
1 polymer ?
#
loop_
_entity_poly.entity_id
_entity_poly.type
_entity_poly.pdbx_seq_one_letter_code
_entity_poly.pdbx_strand_id
1 'polypeptide(L)'
;MEQSDFIFLVLRFWDYVPPYRIEKYAVSAFLNEDFPRAMRLKIRELRPPGRGEAHSCALKEHSDKSFTRKEVLPPPERLSNPVAMDHWVPYEPKVANFPLVDVFFFVDTNPKTLVGLRMTTAGGHHTTVSTARQFTECLAAYCNGWEESSRDMSWDIIYLQRADSTPMNDWRRCDVFNSNNVSDAENREMAAFWREKERQYPVLILSGDIGRDKAFRSEK
;
A
#
# COMPACT_ATOMS: atom_id res chain seq x y z
N MET A 1 -18.49 -23.04 -1.90
CA MET A 1 -18.48 -21.58 -1.75
C MET A 1 -17.33 -21.08 -2.60
N GLU A 2 -17.62 -20.29 -3.62
CA GLU A 2 -16.60 -19.76 -4.52
C GLU A 2 -15.70 -18.78 -3.76
N GLN A 3 -14.45 -18.63 -4.20
CA GLN A 3 -13.49 -17.71 -3.57
C GLN A 3 -14.00 -16.27 -3.58
N SER A 4 -14.74 -15.87 -4.62
CA SER A 4 -15.41 -14.58 -4.74
C SER A 4 -16.46 -14.37 -3.64
N ASP A 5 -17.31 -15.36 -3.39
CA ASP A 5 -18.39 -15.27 -2.39
C ASP A 5 -17.83 -15.12 -0.98
N PHE A 6 -16.74 -15.84 -0.70
CA PHE A 6 -16.03 -15.72 0.56
C PHE A 6 -15.39 -14.33 0.74
N ILE A 7 -14.80 -13.76 -0.31
CA ILE A 7 -14.24 -12.40 -0.27
C ILE A 7 -15.36 -11.37 -0.02
N PHE A 8 -16.49 -11.47 -0.74
CA PHE A 8 -17.65 -10.62 -0.49
C PHE A 8 -18.15 -10.71 0.96
N LEU A 9 -18.17 -11.92 1.53
CA LEU A 9 -18.53 -12.11 2.93
C LEU A 9 -17.55 -11.40 3.88
N VAL A 10 -16.25 -11.57 3.67
CA VAL A 10 -15.21 -10.89 4.49
C VAL A 10 -15.36 -9.36 4.41
N LEU A 11 -15.59 -8.82 3.20
CA LEU A 11 -15.77 -7.39 2.99
C LEU A 11 -17.03 -6.84 3.67
N ARG A 12 -18.12 -7.61 3.71
CA ARG A 12 -19.36 -7.22 4.41
C ARG A 12 -19.17 -7.11 5.91
N PHE A 13 -18.21 -7.85 6.47
CA PHE A 13 -17.89 -7.82 7.89
C PHE A 13 -16.56 -7.11 8.16
N TRP A 14 -16.05 -6.31 7.22
CA TRP A 14 -14.73 -5.68 7.29
C TRP A 14 -14.43 -5.02 8.64
N ASP A 15 -15.42 -4.32 9.21
CA ASP A 15 -15.31 -3.62 10.50
C ASP A 15 -15.16 -4.56 11.71
N TYR A 16 -15.51 -5.83 11.56
CA TYR A 16 -15.53 -6.86 12.60
C TYR A 16 -14.40 -7.88 12.45
N VAL A 17 -13.64 -7.84 11.35
CA VAL A 17 -12.53 -8.79 11.13
C VAL A 17 -11.33 -8.38 11.99
N PRO A 18 -10.75 -9.30 12.80
CA PRO A 18 -9.53 -9.01 13.54
C PRO A 18 -8.35 -8.63 12.62
N PRO A 19 -7.45 -7.71 13.00
CA PRO A 19 -6.36 -7.20 12.15
C PRO A 19 -5.52 -8.29 11.49
N TYR A 20 -5.10 -9.29 12.27
CA TYR A 20 -4.29 -10.42 11.79
C TYR A 20 -4.99 -11.28 10.71
N ARG A 21 -6.33 -11.22 10.62
CA ARG A 21 -7.09 -11.87 9.54
C ARG A 21 -7.26 -10.95 8.33
N ILE A 22 -7.31 -9.64 8.54
CA ILE A 22 -7.40 -8.68 7.44
C ILE A 22 -6.16 -8.77 6.55
N GLU A 23 -4.96 -8.84 7.12
CA GLU A 23 -3.71 -9.02 6.35
C GLU A 23 -3.80 -10.20 5.37
N LYS A 24 -4.32 -11.34 5.84
CA LYS A 24 -4.52 -12.56 5.03
C LYS A 24 -5.53 -12.39 3.89
N TYR A 25 -6.46 -11.45 4.00
CA TYR A 25 -7.53 -11.24 3.02
C TYR A 25 -7.38 -9.94 2.22
N ALA A 26 -6.50 -9.03 2.62
CA ALA A 26 -6.32 -7.71 2.02
C ALA A 26 -6.00 -7.82 0.53
N VAL A 27 -5.08 -8.71 0.16
CA VAL A 27 -4.72 -8.94 -1.26
C VAL A 27 -5.86 -9.56 -2.05
N SER A 28 -6.64 -10.43 -1.40
CA SER A 28 -7.81 -11.04 -2.04
C SER A 28 -8.94 -10.01 -2.22
N ALA A 29 -9.05 -9.01 -1.34
CA ALA A 29 -10.02 -7.94 -1.46
C ALA A 29 -9.80 -7.10 -2.72
N PHE A 30 -8.56 -6.94 -3.21
CA PHE A 30 -8.28 -6.24 -4.47
C PHE A 30 -8.88 -6.91 -5.71
N LEU A 31 -9.07 -8.23 -5.67
CA LEU A 31 -9.72 -8.98 -6.76
C LEU A 31 -11.24 -8.71 -6.83
N ASN A 32 -11.80 -8.04 -5.83
CA ASN A 32 -13.16 -7.56 -5.83
C ASN A 32 -13.17 -6.08 -6.24
N GLU A 33 -13.81 -5.73 -7.36
CA GLU A 33 -13.83 -4.36 -7.88
C GLU A 33 -14.43 -3.31 -6.93
N ASP A 34 -15.34 -3.72 -6.03
CA ASP A 34 -16.01 -2.81 -5.10
C ASP A 34 -15.03 -2.25 -4.05
N PHE A 35 -14.00 -3.02 -3.67
CA PHE A 35 -13.01 -2.62 -2.68
C PHE A 35 -12.04 -1.51 -3.14
N PRO A 36 -11.25 -1.67 -4.23
CA PRO A 36 -10.40 -0.60 -4.74
C PRO A 36 -11.25 0.59 -5.19
N ARG A 37 -12.49 0.39 -5.66
CA ARG A 37 -13.43 1.49 -5.93
C ARG A 37 -13.73 2.30 -4.66
N ALA A 38 -14.09 1.64 -3.56
CA ALA A 38 -14.34 2.32 -2.29
C ALA A 38 -13.10 3.08 -1.79
N MET A 39 -11.90 2.52 -1.97
CA MET A 39 -10.65 3.22 -1.68
C MET A 39 -10.46 4.48 -2.54
N ARG A 40 -10.60 4.37 -3.86
CA ARG A 40 -10.43 5.49 -4.81
C ARG A 40 -11.28 6.70 -4.46
N LEU A 41 -12.50 6.48 -3.97
CA LEU A 41 -13.43 7.55 -3.55
C LEU A 41 -12.96 8.28 -2.28
N LYS A 42 -12.17 7.62 -1.43
CA LYS A 42 -11.74 8.13 -0.13
C LYS A 42 -10.29 8.58 -0.06
N ILE A 43 -9.48 8.23 -1.05
CA ILE A 43 -8.08 8.66 -1.16
C ILE A 43 -7.98 10.19 -1.17
N ARG A 44 -7.21 10.71 -0.19
CA ARG A 44 -6.83 12.12 -0.04
C ARG A 44 -5.40 12.17 0.49
N GLU A 45 -4.55 12.99 -0.13
CA GLU A 45 -3.14 13.10 0.26
C GLU A 45 -3.02 13.83 1.61
N LEU A 46 -2.22 13.29 2.52
CA LEU A 46 -1.64 14.03 3.63
C LEU A 46 -0.36 14.70 3.16
N ARG A 47 -0.40 16.03 3.13
CA ARG A 47 0.69 16.82 2.58
C ARG A 47 1.76 17.10 3.63
N PRO A 48 3.05 16.97 3.29
CA PRO A 48 4.12 17.50 4.12
C PRO A 48 4.10 19.04 4.11
N PRO A 49 4.58 19.70 5.18
CA PRO A 49 4.72 21.14 5.22
C PRO A 49 5.62 21.67 4.10
N GLY A 50 5.14 22.68 3.37
CA GLY A 50 5.87 23.37 2.29
C GLY A 50 5.71 22.78 0.88
N ARG A 51 4.90 21.72 0.70
CA ARG A 51 4.57 21.19 -0.63
C ARG A 51 3.36 21.94 -1.21
N GLY A 52 3.40 22.19 -2.53
CA GLY A 52 2.37 22.92 -3.29
C GLY A 52 1.07 22.14 -3.49
N GLU A 53 0.72 21.89 -4.74
CA GLU A 53 -0.51 21.19 -5.12
C GLU A 53 -0.53 19.73 -4.62
N ALA A 54 -1.75 19.24 -4.34
CA ALA A 54 -1.94 17.87 -3.90
C ALA A 54 -1.73 16.91 -5.08
N HIS A 55 -0.97 15.84 -4.86
CA HIS A 55 -0.78 14.78 -5.82
C HIS A 55 -1.97 13.81 -5.79
N SER A 56 -2.54 13.53 -6.95
CA SER A 56 -3.54 12.48 -7.08
C SER A 56 -2.85 11.12 -7.09
N CYS A 57 -3.28 10.23 -6.21
CA CYS A 57 -2.72 8.88 -6.10
C CYS A 57 -2.90 8.10 -7.40
N ALA A 58 -1.89 7.31 -7.79
CA ALA A 58 -1.92 6.45 -8.96
C ALA A 58 -3.10 5.47 -8.96
N LEU A 59 -3.50 4.94 -7.79
CA LEU A 59 -4.67 4.07 -7.67
C LEU A 59 -5.98 4.79 -8.04
N LYS A 60 -6.05 6.11 -7.79
CA LYS A 60 -7.22 6.95 -8.07
C LYS A 60 -7.29 7.39 -9.52
N GLU A 61 -6.15 7.78 -10.11
CA GLU A 61 -6.08 8.24 -11.50
C GLU A 61 -6.50 7.15 -12.49
N HIS A 62 -6.05 5.92 -12.25
CA HIS A 62 -6.35 4.76 -13.08
C HIS A 62 -7.55 3.96 -12.55
N SER A 63 -8.70 4.64 -12.47
CA SER A 63 -9.95 4.07 -11.95
C SER A 63 -10.59 3.00 -12.85
N ASP A 64 -10.19 2.94 -14.12
CA ASP A 64 -10.63 1.96 -15.13
C ASP A 64 -10.01 0.58 -14.96
N LYS A 65 -8.90 0.47 -14.22
CA LYS A 65 -8.17 -0.78 -14.05
C LYS A 65 -8.76 -1.62 -12.92
N SER A 66 -8.86 -2.93 -13.16
CA SER A 66 -9.19 -3.94 -12.15
C SER A 66 -8.02 -4.90 -11.96
N PHE A 67 -7.96 -5.53 -10.79
CA PHE A 67 -6.93 -6.50 -10.46
C PHE A 67 -7.44 -7.90 -10.83
N THR A 68 -6.81 -8.53 -11.80
CA THR A 68 -7.26 -9.83 -12.35
C THR A 68 -6.55 -11.02 -11.71
N ARG A 69 -5.38 -10.79 -11.14
CA ARG A 69 -4.60 -11.79 -10.42
C ARG A 69 -3.87 -11.15 -9.24
N LYS A 70 -3.38 -12.00 -8.35
CA LYS A 70 -2.47 -11.63 -7.26
C LYS A 70 -1.29 -12.58 -7.22
N GLU A 71 -0.20 -12.12 -6.62
CA GLU A 71 0.99 -12.92 -6.43
C GLU A 71 1.38 -12.96 -4.96
N VAL A 72 1.76 -14.13 -4.48
CA VAL A 72 2.17 -14.33 -3.10
C VAL A 72 3.66 -14.56 -3.09
N LEU A 73 4.39 -13.64 -2.48
CA LEU A 73 5.85 -13.68 -2.42
C LEU A 73 6.27 -14.50 -1.20
N PRO A 74 6.98 -15.64 -1.37
CA PRO A 74 7.59 -16.35 -0.25
C PRO A 74 8.72 -15.50 0.35
N PRO A 75 9.27 -15.83 1.53
CA PRO A 75 10.46 -15.15 2.04
C PRO A 75 11.60 -15.11 1.00
N PRO A 76 12.43 -14.04 0.97
CA PRO A 76 13.44 -13.87 -0.07
C PRO A 76 14.41 -15.06 -0.16
N GLU A 77 14.71 -15.71 0.97
CA GLU A 77 15.59 -16.89 1.03
C GLU A 77 15.01 -18.12 0.33
N ARG A 78 13.69 -18.13 0.11
CA ARG A 78 12.94 -19.20 -0.55
C ARG A 78 12.46 -18.82 -1.94
N LEU A 79 12.82 -17.63 -2.42
CA LEU A 79 12.45 -17.15 -3.74
C LEU A 79 13.39 -17.78 -4.78
N SER A 80 12.84 -18.63 -5.65
CA SER A 80 13.66 -19.31 -6.67
C SER A 80 14.15 -18.37 -7.77
N ASN A 81 13.33 -17.39 -8.16
CA ASN A 81 13.64 -16.40 -9.18
C ASN A 81 13.00 -15.05 -8.81
N PRO A 82 13.66 -13.92 -9.10
CA PRO A 82 13.05 -12.61 -8.99
C PRO A 82 11.78 -12.50 -9.85
N VAL A 83 10.76 -11.82 -9.33
CA VAL A 83 9.49 -11.57 -10.00
C VAL A 83 9.59 -10.37 -10.93
N ALA A 84 8.81 -10.38 -12.01
CA ALA A 84 8.66 -9.21 -12.84
C ALA A 84 7.87 -8.13 -12.09
N MET A 85 8.15 -6.84 -12.33
CA MET A 85 7.35 -5.74 -11.79
C MET A 85 6.09 -5.52 -12.63
N ASP A 86 5.23 -6.53 -12.69
CA ASP A 86 3.98 -6.46 -13.45
C ASP A 86 3.04 -5.40 -12.87
N HIS A 87 2.40 -4.65 -13.76
CA HIS A 87 1.47 -3.60 -13.39
C HIS A 87 0.11 -4.18 -12.98
N TRP A 88 -0.53 -3.56 -11.99
CA TRP A 88 -1.85 -3.96 -11.48
C TRP A 88 -1.91 -5.41 -10.97
N VAL A 89 -0.79 -5.91 -10.46
CA VAL A 89 -0.70 -7.19 -9.75
C VAL A 89 -0.37 -6.91 -8.28
N PRO A 90 -1.27 -7.23 -7.34
CA PRO A 90 -0.99 -7.11 -5.91
C PRO A 90 -0.04 -8.22 -5.46
N TYR A 91 1.07 -7.83 -4.85
CA TYR A 91 2.06 -8.71 -4.25
C TYR A 91 1.85 -8.81 -2.73
N GLU A 92 1.72 -10.03 -2.23
CA GLU A 92 1.55 -10.39 -0.82
C GLU A 92 2.86 -10.98 -0.25
N PRO A 93 3.70 -10.21 0.45
CA PRO A 93 4.88 -10.76 1.11
C PRO A 93 4.50 -11.66 2.30
N LYS A 94 4.79 -12.96 2.21
CA LYS A 94 4.64 -13.94 3.31
C LYS A 94 5.86 -13.98 4.21
N VAL A 95 6.24 -12.81 4.70
CA VAL A 95 7.30 -12.64 5.70
C VAL A 95 6.68 -12.03 6.95
N ALA A 96 6.98 -12.61 8.12
CA ALA A 96 6.54 -12.01 9.37
C ALA A 96 7.20 -10.63 9.53
N ASN A 97 6.39 -9.59 9.76
CA ASN A 97 6.85 -8.20 9.88
C ASN A 97 7.59 -7.68 8.64
N PHE A 98 7.06 -7.98 7.45
CA PHE A 98 7.58 -7.36 6.23
C PHE A 98 7.62 -5.83 6.39
N PRO A 99 8.73 -5.17 5.99
CA PRO A 99 8.92 -3.77 6.28
C PRO A 99 7.93 -2.89 5.53
N LEU A 100 7.46 -1.85 6.22
CA LEU A 100 6.67 -0.72 5.74
C LEU A 100 5.23 -0.99 5.28
N VAL A 101 4.97 -2.04 4.50
CA VAL A 101 3.68 -2.29 3.85
C VAL A 101 3.25 -3.76 3.98
N ASP A 102 1.95 -4.02 3.96
CA ASP A 102 1.40 -5.37 3.98
C ASP A 102 1.15 -5.92 2.57
N VAL A 103 0.92 -5.02 1.61
CA VAL A 103 0.65 -5.34 0.19
C VAL A 103 1.27 -4.24 -0.66
N PHE A 104 1.78 -4.55 -1.84
CA PHE A 104 2.18 -3.53 -2.80
C PHE A 104 1.88 -3.95 -4.24
N PHE A 105 1.83 -2.99 -5.15
CA PHE A 105 1.72 -3.23 -6.59
C PHE A 105 2.36 -2.08 -7.36
N PHE A 106 2.58 -2.29 -8.65
CA PHE A 106 3.13 -1.29 -9.55
C PHE A 106 2.06 -0.72 -10.46
N VAL A 107 2.16 0.58 -10.73
CA VAL A 107 1.33 1.29 -11.70
C VAL A 107 2.22 1.91 -12.76
N ASP A 108 1.83 1.74 -14.02
CA ASP A 108 2.54 2.24 -15.19
C ASP A 108 2.29 3.74 -15.39
N THR A 109 2.82 4.55 -14.48
CA THR A 109 2.90 6.01 -14.59
C THR A 109 4.25 6.42 -15.18
N ASN A 110 4.42 7.70 -15.53
CA ASN A 110 5.71 8.24 -15.96
C ASN A 110 6.16 9.37 -15.01
N PRO A 111 7.11 9.13 -14.08
CA PRO A 111 7.82 7.85 -13.83
C PRO A 111 6.92 6.80 -13.16
N LYS A 112 7.32 5.52 -13.18
CA LYS A 112 6.57 4.40 -12.60
C LYS A 112 6.27 4.66 -11.12
N THR A 113 5.11 4.21 -10.63
CA THR A 113 4.73 4.38 -9.22
C THR A 113 4.58 3.03 -8.52
N LEU A 114 5.21 2.90 -7.37
CA LEU A 114 4.93 1.83 -6.41
C LEU A 114 3.78 2.29 -5.52
N VAL A 115 2.70 1.51 -5.48
CA VAL A 115 1.60 1.73 -4.55
C VAL A 115 1.69 0.70 -3.44
N GLY A 116 1.96 1.15 -2.23
CA GLY A 116 2.00 0.34 -1.03
C GLY A 116 0.71 0.49 -0.22
N LEU A 117 0.26 -0.59 0.39
CA LEU A 117 -0.80 -0.57 1.38
C LEU A 117 -0.24 -0.96 2.74
N ARG A 118 -0.53 -0.14 3.73
CA ARG A 118 -0.22 -0.41 5.12
C ARG A 118 -1.51 -0.41 5.93
N MET A 119 -1.83 -1.55 6.51
CA MET A 119 -2.87 -1.69 7.52
C MET A 119 -2.38 -1.04 8.80
N THR A 120 -3.11 -0.03 9.28
CA THR A 120 -2.73 0.62 10.55
C THR A 120 -3.39 -0.12 11.71
N THR A 121 -2.61 -0.84 12.51
CA THR A 121 -3.04 -1.26 13.84
C THR A 121 -3.07 -0.06 14.80
N ALA A 122 -3.91 -0.11 15.83
CA ALA A 122 -4.00 0.95 16.83
C ALA A 122 -2.65 1.09 17.56
N GLY A 123 -1.88 2.14 17.25
CA GLY A 123 -0.54 2.37 17.77
C GLY A 123 0.37 2.97 16.71
N GLY A 124 0.50 4.31 16.72
CA GLY A 124 1.32 5.03 15.77
C GLY A 124 2.80 4.77 16.01
N HIS A 125 3.41 3.88 15.23
CA HIS A 125 4.86 3.83 15.09
C HIS A 125 5.26 4.67 13.87
N HIS A 126 6.06 5.71 14.11
CA HIS A 126 6.70 6.47 13.06
C HIS A 126 7.51 5.53 12.15
N THR A 127 7.49 5.80 10.85
CA THR A 127 8.38 5.09 9.92
C THR A 127 9.79 5.59 10.16
N THR A 128 10.74 4.69 10.31
CA THR A 128 12.16 5.06 10.40
C THR A 128 12.83 4.91 9.04
N VAL A 129 13.93 5.64 8.83
CA VAL A 129 14.77 5.50 7.64
C VAL A 129 15.24 4.06 7.47
N SER A 130 15.58 3.38 8.58
CA SER A 130 15.99 1.98 8.54
C SER A 130 14.90 1.05 8.00
N THR A 131 13.64 1.29 8.36
CA THR A 131 12.49 0.51 7.87
C THR A 131 12.24 0.76 6.38
N ALA A 132 12.30 2.03 5.95
CA ALA A 132 12.15 2.37 4.53
C ALA A 132 13.26 1.74 3.68
N ARG A 133 14.49 1.71 4.20
CA ARG A 133 15.61 1.05 3.53
C ARG A 133 15.46 -0.47 3.47
N GLN A 134 15.12 -1.11 4.57
CA GLN A 134 14.83 -2.56 4.59
C GLN A 134 13.76 -2.92 3.56
N PHE A 135 12.74 -2.07 3.40
CA PHE A 135 11.75 -2.24 2.35
C PHE A 135 12.36 -2.18 0.95
N THR A 136 13.23 -1.21 0.64
CA THR A 136 13.93 -1.18 -0.65
C THR A 136 14.84 -2.39 -0.88
N GLU A 137 15.53 -2.87 0.16
CA GLU A 137 16.41 -4.05 0.09
C GLU A 137 15.59 -5.31 -0.21
N CYS A 138 14.43 -5.47 0.43
CA CYS A 138 13.50 -6.55 0.13
C CYS A 138 13.00 -6.47 -1.31
N LEU A 139 12.58 -5.29 -1.79
CA LEU A 139 12.14 -5.12 -3.17
C LEU A 139 13.24 -5.43 -4.17
N ALA A 140 14.50 -5.07 -3.89
CA ALA A 140 15.64 -5.44 -4.72
C ALA A 140 15.86 -6.95 -4.81
N ALA A 141 15.62 -7.67 -3.71
CA ALA A 141 15.70 -9.13 -3.69
C ALA A 141 14.53 -9.79 -4.43
N TYR A 142 13.34 -9.19 -4.38
CA TYR A 142 12.14 -9.73 -5.02
C TYR A 142 12.06 -9.42 -6.50
N CYS A 143 12.34 -8.19 -6.91
CA CYS A 143 11.96 -7.68 -8.22
C CYS A 143 13.13 -7.64 -9.19
N ASN A 144 12.97 -8.26 -10.36
CA ASN A 144 13.95 -8.17 -11.42
C ASN A 144 14.04 -6.73 -11.97
N GLY A 145 15.27 -6.21 -12.13
CA GLY A 145 15.49 -4.86 -12.66
C GLY A 145 15.10 -3.72 -11.71
N TRP A 146 14.97 -4.02 -10.40
CA TRP A 146 14.63 -3.02 -9.39
C TRP A 146 15.58 -1.82 -9.39
N GLU A 147 16.90 -2.03 -9.40
CA GLU A 147 17.91 -0.96 -9.30
C GLU A 147 17.82 0.11 -10.40
N GLU A 148 17.39 -0.28 -11.60
CA GLU A 148 17.19 0.64 -12.72
C GLU A 148 15.83 1.35 -12.58
N SER A 149 14.78 0.59 -12.28
CA SER A 149 13.41 1.12 -12.20
C SER A 149 13.16 2.03 -11.01
N SER A 150 13.86 1.81 -9.89
CA SER A 150 13.61 2.52 -8.63
C SER A 150 14.13 3.95 -8.61
N ARG A 151 15.06 4.32 -9.52
CA ARG A 151 15.77 5.61 -9.50
C ARG A 151 14.84 6.82 -9.61
N ASP A 152 13.85 6.73 -10.50
CA ASP A 152 12.91 7.83 -10.74
C ASP A 152 11.53 7.58 -10.10
N MET A 153 11.33 6.39 -9.54
CA MET A 153 10.05 5.89 -9.04
C MET A 153 9.48 6.76 -7.92
N SER A 154 8.16 7.02 -7.97
CA SER A 154 7.38 7.61 -6.87
C SER A 154 6.69 6.54 -6.05
N TRP A 155 6.46 6.83 -4.77
CA TRP A 155 5.79 5.91 -3.84
C TRP A 155 4.50 6.51 -3.32
N ASP A 156 3.40 5.78 -3.51
CA ASP A 156 2.11 6.09 -2.92
C ASP A 156 1.80 5.08 -1.82
N ILE A 157 1.88 5.49 -0.57
CA ILE A 157 1.57 4.63 0.58
C ILE A 157 0.17 4.96 1.09
N ILE A 158 -0.73 3.98 0.95
CA ILE A 158 -2.11 4.06 1.43
C ILE A 158 -2.19 3.41 2.81
N TYR A 159 -2.53 4.23 3.80
CA TYR A 159 -2.70 3.81 5.20
C TYR A 159 -4.17 3.44 5.43
N LEU A 160 -4.47 2.14 5.43
CA LEU A 160 -5.82 1.63 5.61
C LEU A 160 -6.17 1.56 7.09
N GLN A 161 -6.99 2.50 7.51
CA GLN A 161 -7.46 2.69 8.88
C GLN A 161 -8.68 1.84 9.20
N ARG A 162 -8.82 1.49 10.48
CA ARG A 162 -10.01 0.87 11.04
C ARG A 162 -10.84 1.89 11.81
N ALA A 163 -12.13 1.61 11.98
CA ALA A 163 -13.03 2.47 12.73
C ALA A 163 -12.60 2.68 14.20
N ASP A 164 -11.91 1.69 14.78
CA ASP A 164 -11.38 1.73 16.15
C ASP A 164 -9.94 2.28 16.24
N SER A 165 -9.30 2.59 15.09
CA SER A 165 -7.94 3.12 15.07
C SER A 165 -7.93 4.64 15.23
N THR A 166 -6.90 5.17 15.90
CA THR A 166 -6.70 6.62 15.97
C THR A 166 -6.49 7.18 14.57
N PRO A 167 -7.30 8.17 14.13
CA PRO A 167 -7.17 8.71 12.79
C PRO A 167 -5.79 9.30 12.52
N MET A 168 -5.22 8.95 11.37
CA MET A 168 -4.01 9.60 10.88
C MET A 168 -4.39 10.91 10.17
N ASN A 169 -4.22 12.02 10.88
CA ASN A 169 -4.57 13.36 10.40
C ASN A 169 -3.36 14.14 9.86
N ASP A 170 -2.15 13.73 10.23
CA ASP A 170 -0.91 14.43 9.88
C ASP A 170 0.02 13.53 9.06
N TRP A 171 0.74 14.15 8.13
CA TRP A 171 1.78 13.48 7.35
C TRP A 171 2.88 12.94 8.27
N ARG A 172 3.25 11.67 8.08
CA ARG A 172 4.24 10.96 8.88
C ARG A 172 5.64 11.18 8.31
N ARG A 173 6.49 11.82 9.11
CA ARG A 173 7.92 11.92 8.84
C ARG A 173 8.59 10.54 8.86
N CYS A 174 9.64 10.43 8.08
CA CYS A 174 10.59 9.32 8.18
C CYS A 174 11.71 9.73 9.13
N ASP A 175 11.76 9.12 10.30
CA ASP A 175 12.68 9.53 11.36
C ASP A 175 14.06 8.87 11.15
N VAL A 176 15.11 9.69 11.27
CA VAL A 176 16.50 9.22 11.28
C VAL A 176 16.79 8.73 12.70
N PHE A 177 16.58 7.44 12.95
CA PHE A 177 17.11 6.83 14.16
C PHE A 177 18.57 6.47 13.92
N ASN A 178 19.46 6.94 14.80
CA ASN A 178 20.91 6.79 14.63
C ASN A 178 21.29 5.31 14.72
N SER A 179 21.33 4.60 13.60
CA SER A 179 21.83 3.24 13.53
C SER A 179 23.32 3.32 13.20
N ASN A 180 24.17 2.82 14.09
CA ASN A 180 25.64 2.93 14.08
C ASN A 180 26.37 2.34 12.85
N ASN A 181 25.64 1.97 11.78
CA ASN A 181 26.13 1.19 10.65
C ASN A 181 25.93 1.88 9.28
N VAL A 182 25.54 3.17 9.23
CA VAL A 182 25.18 3.87 7.98
C VAL A 182 25.80 5.26 7.97
N SER A 183 26.19 5.75 6.80
CA SER A 183 26.66 7.12 6.67
C SER A 183 25.50 8.11 6.86
N ASP A 184 25.79 9.28 7.44
CA ASP A 184 24.83 10.39 7.53
C ASP A 184 24.24 10.78 6.16
N ALA A 185 24.97 10.55 5.06
CA ALA A 185 24.58 10.92 3.72
C ALA A 185 23.41 10.06 3.18
N GLU A 186 23.52 8.74 3.28
CA GLU A 186 22.47 7.81 2.82
C GLU A 186 21.18 8.00 3.63
N ASN A 187 21.30 8.25 4.93
CA ASN A 187 20.15 8.55 5.78
C ASN A 187 19.44 9.84 5.35
N ARG A 188 20.21 10.87 4.98
CA ARG A 188 19.67 12.13 4.46
C ARG A 188 19.01 11.94 3.09
N GLU A 189 19.58 11.12 2.22
CA GLU A 189 19.02 10.80 0.92
C GLU A 189 17.66 10.12 1.04
N MET A 190 17.56 9.08 1.90
CA MET A 190 16.28 8.41 2.14
C MET A 190 15.23 9.33 2.77
N ALA A 191 15.65 10.20 3.70
CA ALA A 191 14.75 11.20 4.29
C ALA A 191 14.28 12.24 3.26
N ALA A 192 15.14 12.64 2.33
CA ALA A 192 14.80 13.53 1.22
C ALA A 192 13.83 12.84 0.24
N PHE A 193 14.13 11.60 -0.16
CA PHE A 193 13.23 10.77 -0.96
C PHE A 193 11.85 10.67 -0.33
N TRP A 194 11.76 10.35 0.96
CA TRP A 194 10.50 10.28 1.69
C TRP A 194 9.74 11.62 1.67
N ARG A 195 10.46 12.72 1.79
CA ARG A 195 9.85 14.06 1.76
C ARG A 195 9.45 14.51 0.35
N GLU A 196 10.04 14.00 -0.71
CA GLU A 196 9.87 14.52 -2.07
C GLU A 196 9.08 13.59 -2.99
N LYS A 197 9.26 12.28 -2.84
CA LYS A 197 8.75 11.23 -3.75
C LYS A 197 7.73 10.32 -3.09
N GLU A 198 7.72 10.22 -1.76
CA GLU A 198 6.68 9.50 -1.03
C GLU A 198 5.43 10.36 -0.79
N ARG A 199 4.28 9.72 -0.88
CA ARG A 199 2.94 10.31 -0.84
C ARG A 199 2.06 9.45 0.06
N GLN A 200 1.36 10.08 1.00
CA GLN A 200 0.63 9.37 2.06
C GLN A 200 -0.86 9.58 1.94
N TYR A 201 -1.61 8.48 1.98
CA TYR A 201 -3.06 8.49 1.78
C TYR A 201 -3.76 7.72 2.91
N PRO A 202 -4.23 8.38 3.98
CA PRO A 202 -5.10 7.75 4.96
C PRO A 202 -6.45 7.42 4.30
N VAL A 203 -6.89 6.18 4.46
CA VAL A 203 -8.18 5.71 3.95
C VAL A 203 -8.89 4.93 5.05
N LEU A 204 -10.12 5.31 5.37
CA LEU A 204 -11.00 4.53 6.23
C LEU A 204 -12.05 3.84 5.37
N ILE A 205 -11.99 2.51 5.27
CA ILE A 205 -13.03 1.70 4.62
C ILE A 205 -13.90 1.08 5.70
N LEU A 206 -15.21 1.34 5.59
CA LEU A 206 -16.24 0.66 6.36
C LEU A 206 -16.94 -0.36 5.48
N SER A 207 -17.52 -1.39 6.08
CA SER A 207 -18.30 -2.41 5.37
C SER A 207 -19.39 -1.80 4.46
N GLY A 208 -20.06 -0.74 4.91
CA GLY A 208 -21.09 -0.05 4.13
C GLY A 208 -20.59 0.82 2.97
N ASP A 209 -19.27 0.98 2.78
CA ASP A 209 -18.71 1.61 1.58
C ASP A 209 -18.60 0.64 0.41
N ILE A 210 -18.61 -0.66 0.68
CA ILE A 210 -18.36 -1.71 -0.30
C ILE A 210 -19.70 -2.14 -0.91
N GLY A 211 -19.85 -1.99 -2.24
CA GLY A 211 -21.05 -2.39 -2.97
C GLY A 211 -22.21 -1.38 -2.97
N ARG A 212 -21.97 -0.14 -2.52
CA ARG A 212 -23.00 0.90 -2.31
C ARG A 212 -23.80 1.27 -3.59
N ASP A 213 -23.25 1.05 -4.78
CA ASP A 213 -23.90 1.40 -6.06
C ASP A 213 -24.81 0.30 -6.64
N LYS A 214 -24.72 -0.95 -6.17
CA LYS A 214 -25.63 -2.01 -6.66
C LYS A 214 -27.06 -1.80 -6.18
N ALA A 215 -27.26 -1.05 -5.10
CA ALA A 215 -28.59 -0.69 -4.59
C ALA A 215 -29.29 0.42 -5.39
N PHE A 216 -28.56 1.23 -6.16
CA PHE A 216 -29.12 2.32 -6.98
C PHE A 216 -29.36 1.94 -8.45
N ARG A 217 -29.05 0.70 -8.86
CA ARG A 217 -29.29 0.18 -10.22
C ARG A 217 -30.53 -0.71 -10.34
N SER A 218 -31.30 -0.91 -9.26
CA SER A 218 -32.52 -1.73 -9.26
C SER A 218 -33.82 -0.94 -9.48
N GLU A 219 -33.76 0.35 -9.82
CA GLU A 219 -34.91 1.13 -10.26
C GLU A 219 -34.59 1.87 -11.57
N LYS A 220 -34.67 1.17 -12.70
CA LYS A 220 -35.12 1.73 -13.97
C LYS A 220 -35.53 0.66 -14.96
#